data_AF-I0FEN7-F1
#
_entry.id   AF-I0FEN7-F1
#
_cell.length_a   1.000
_cell.length_b   1.000
_cell.length_c   1.000
_cell.angle_alpha   90.00
_cell.angle_beta   90.00
_cell.angle_gamma   90.00
#
_symmetry.space_group_name_H-M   'P 1'
#
loop_
_entity.id
_entity.type
_entity.pdbx_description
1 polymer ?
#
loop_
_entity_poly.entity_id
_entity_poly.type
_entity_poly.pdbx_seq_one_letter_code
_entity_poly.pdbx_strand_id
1 'polypeptide(L)'
;MEVGRSAENAFYAFLELVSDVLGFTAKSTTKKNEVGGYFGNLGAKLEEVSKELEKLAKNSETGVDKSDSSKNLIKEAVDAAKGVLGILKGHLESLGKVGDSNPVGDAATDATGVTVGTDALKGAFKALKGIVDTAELEGVAKPKVGVTAVKLSNADNKDGAKILATDNKAGVNDAGKASVILASVSGEEILASIVESAENKAVKILNNATVSTTPLEFAVGGNGAHLAQDVVLASAVSGGIALRSLVKDGKLASGAVDGSAGGKEEVQKVGITAVNKLLGAVEEIVKKTVKNVIEKVKAEVDKAREPKAAVK
;
A
#
# COMPACT_ATOMS: atom_id res chain seq x y z
N MET A 1 -1.24 33.69 21.02
CA MET A 1 -2.29 32.68 21.32
C MET A 1 -2.92 32.07 20.06
N GLU A 2 -3.11 32.79 18.95
CA GLU A 2 -3.76 32.23 17.73
C GLU A 2 -2.90 31.21 16.95
N VAL A 3 -1.60 31.46 16.77
CA VAL A 3 -0.64 30.47 16.22
C VAL A 3 -0.62 29.19 17.07
N GLY A 4 -0.83 29.37 18.39
CA GLY A 4 -1.21 28.39 19.41
C GLY A 4 -2.19 27.33 18.92
N ARG A 5 -3.44 27.80 18.82
CA ARG A 5 -4.63 27.02 18.49
C ARG A 5 -4.61 26.51 17.05
N SER A 6 -4.01 27.24 16.11
CA SER A 6 -3.95 26.80 14.71
C SER A 6 -3.04 25.58 14.50
N ALA A 7 -1.94 25.47 15.24
CA ALA A 7 -1.06 24.31 15.18
C ALA A 7 -1.69 23.10 15.88
N GLU A 8 -2.40 23.32 16.99
CA GLU A 8 -3.21 22.31 17.64
C GLU A 8 -4.32 21.80 16.70
N ASN A 9 -5.02 22.67 15.98
CA ASN A 9 -6.06 22.28 15.03
C ASN A 9 -5.52 21.41 13.88
N ALA A 10 -4.36 21.75 13.30
CA ALA A 10 -3.74 20.91 12.27
C ALA A 10 -3.29 19.54 12.83
N PHE A 11 -2.83 19.51 14.08
CA PHE A 11 -2.51 18.28 14.78
C PHE A 11 -3.77 17.44 15.09
N TYR A 12 -4.89 18.07 15.45
CA TYR A 12 -6.17 17.39 15.63
C TYR A 12 -6.74 16.88 14.31
N ALA A 13 -6.64 17.63 13.21
CA ALA A 13 -7.01 17.15 11.88
C ALA A 13 -6.18 15.93 11.44
N PHE A 14 -4.92 15.85 11.87
CA PHE A 14 -4.11 14.63 11.72
C PHE A 14 -4.55 13.50 12.63
N LEU A 15 -4.86 13.77 13.90
CA LEU A 15 -5.41 12.73 14.79
C LEU A 15 -6.72 12.18 14.24
N GLU A 16 -7.56 13.03 13.65
CA GLU A 16 -8.79 12.67 12.95
C GLU A 16 -8.51 11.84 11.70
N LEU A 17 -7.51 12.19 10.88
CA LEU A 17 -7.04 11.36 9.77
C LEU A 17 -6.65 9.95 10.26
N VAL A 18 -5.91 9.88 11.36
CA VAL A 18 -5.43 8.62 11.95
C VAL A 18 -6.56 7.81 12.58
N SER A 19 -7.57 8.45 13.19
CA SER A 19 -8.68 7.78 13.85
C SER A 19 -9.79 7.36 12.90
N ASP A 20 -10.06 8.15 11.86
CA ASP A 20 -11.30 8.03 11.07
C ASP A 20 -11.11 7.32 9.73
N VAL A 21 -9.87 7.18 9.24
CA VAL A 21 -9.61 6.64 7.91
C VAL A 21 -8.95 5.28 7.97
N LEU A 22 -7.94 5.12 8.82
CA LEU A 22 -7.14 3.90 8.85
C LEU A 22 -7.92 2.72 9.44
N GLY A 23 -7.60 1.51 9.00
CA GLY A 23 -8.29 0.28 9.40
C GLY A 23 -9.26 -0.25 8.35
N PHE A 24 -9.12 0.13 7.08
CA PHE A 24 -9.93 -0.46 6.02
C PHE A 24 -9.61 -1.96 5.90
N THR A 25 -10.65 -2.79 6.00
CA THR A 25 -10.53 -4.24 5.86
C THR A 25 -11.48 -4.72 4.77
N ALA A 26 -10.91 -5.23 3.67
CA ALA A 26 -11.67 -5.84 2.61
C ALA A 26 -12.35 -7.13 3.10
N LYS A 27 -13.59 -7.33 2.65
CA LYS A 27 -14.43 -8.51 2.90
C LYS A 27 -14.76 -9.18 1.56
N SER A 28 -15.44 -10.33 1.60
CA SER A 28 -15.84 -11.06 0.37
C SER A 28 -16.74 -10.27 -0.57
N THR A 29 -17.51 -9.31 -0.03
CA THR A 29 -18.38 -8.43 -0.82
C THR A 29 -17.68 -7.16 -1.28
N THR A 30 -16.52 -6.82 -0.71
CA THR A 30 -15.79 -5.59 -1.03
C THR A 30 -15.35 -5.63 -2.48
N LYS A 31 -15.63 -4.56 -3.23
CA LYS A 31 -15.21 -4.39 -4.61
C LYS A 31 -13.84 -3.75 -4.68
N LYS A 32 -13.09 -4.04 -5.75
CA LYS A 32 -11.75 -3.47 -5.95
C LYS A 32 -11.79 -1.94 -6.04
N ASN A 33 -12.83 -1.37 -6.66
CA ASN A 33 -13.03 0.08 -6.73
C ASN A 33 -13.42 0.71 -5.38
N GLU A 34 -13.98 -0.04 -4.43
CA GLU A 34 -14.21 0.46 -3.06
C GLU A 34 -12.87 0.61 -2.32
N VAL A 35 -11.92 -0.30 -2.52
CA VAL A 35 -10.53 -0.14 -2.03
C VAL A 35 -9.86 1.07 -2.69
N GLY A 36 -10.11 1.28 -3.99
CA GLY A 36 -9.66 2.49 -4.67
C GLY A 36 -10.27 3.76 -4.07
N GLY A 37 -11.59 3.79 -3.89
CA GLY A 37 -12.30 4.91 -3.26
C GLY A 37 -11.77 5.22 -1.86
N TYR A 38 -11.42 4.19 -1.09
CA TYR A 38 -10.76 4.34 0.19
C TYR A 38 -9.45 5.14 0.10
N PHE A 39 -8.53 4.78 -0.80
CA PHE A 39 -7.30 5.55 -0.99
C PHE A 39 -7.55 6.96 -1.53
N GLY A 40 -8.54 7.14 -2.42
CA GLY A 40 -8.95 8.46 -2.88
C GLY A 40 -9.42 9.36 -1.73
N ASN A 41 -10.22 8.83 -0.81
CA ASN A 41 -10.68 9.55 0.37
C ASN A 41 -9.53 9.90 1.32
N LEU A 42 -8.56 8.98 1.49
CA LEU A 42 -7.35 9.26 2.26
C LEU A 42 -6.56 10.43 1.65
N GLY A 43 -6.41 10.45 0.33
CA GLY A 43 -5.80 11.57 -0.40
C GLY A 43 -6.55 12.91 -0.22
N ALA A 44 -7.88 12.88 -0.25
CA ALA A 44 -8.71 14.08 0.00
C ALA A 44 -8.49 14.65 1.40
N LYS A 45 -8.38 13.79 2.43
CA LYS A 45 -8.09 14.26 3.80
C LYS A 45 -6.68 14.82 3.95
N LEU A 46 -5.68 14.34 3.20
CA LEU A 46 -4.36 15.00 3.17
C LEU A 46 -4.43 16.44 2.63
N GLU A 47 -5.37 16.72 1.72
CA GLU A 47 -5.63 18.08 1.26
C GLU A 47 -6.23 18.96 2.36
N GLU A 48 -7.14 18.42 3.18
CA GLU A 48 -7.71 19.13 4.33
C GLU A 48 -6.63 19.48 5.36
N VAL A 49 -5.77 18.52 5.71
CA VAL A 49 -4.59 18.77 6.56
C VAL A 49 -3.72 19.90 5.96
N SER A 50 -3.48 19.86 4.65
CA SER A 50 -2.70 20.90 3.96
C SER A 50 -3.35 22.30 4.06
N LYS A 51 -4.69 22.38 4.03
CA LYS A 51 -5.44 23.65 4.22
C LYS A 51 -5.34 24.18 5.65
N GLU A 52 -5.34 23.31 6.65
CA GLU A 52 -5.15 23.73 8.05
C GLU A 52 -3.73 24.22 8.31
N LEU A 53 -2.72 23.56 7.72
CA LEU A 53 -1.33 24.05 7.76
C LEU A 53 -1.17 25.42 7.10
N GLU A 54 -1.87 25.66 5.98
CA GLU A 54 -1.87 26.98 5.32
C GLU A 54 -2.45 28.08 6.24
N LYS A 55 -3.53 27.79 6.97
CA LYS A 55 -4.09 28.74 7.94
C LYS A 55 -3.09 29.04 9.07
N LEU A 56 -2.36 28.02 9.53
CA LEU A 56 -1.30 28.18 10.52
C LEU A 56 -0.20 29.13 10.03
N ALA A 57 0.27 28.97 8.79
CA ALA A 57 1.27 29.87 8.21
C ALA A 57 0.76 31.32 8.16
N LYS A 58 -0.47 31.56 7.68
CA LYS A 58 -1.07 32.91 7.62
C LYS A 58 -1.22 33.56 8.99
N ASN A 59 -1.63 32.80 10.00
CA ASN A 59 -1.78 33.28 11.37
C ASN A 59 -0.42 33.63 12.01
N SER A 60 0.68 33.04 11.53
CA SER A 60 2.02 33.43 11.99
C SER A 60 2.45 34.80 11.48
N GLU A 61 1.90 35.27 10.36
CA GLU A 61 2.27 36.56 9.75
C GLU A 61 1.67 37.78 10.48
N THR A 62 0.53 37.62 11.17
CA THR A 62 -0.29 38.74 11.71
C THR A 62 0.17 39.35 13.04
N GLY A 63 1.25 38.86 13.67
CA GLY A 63 1.85 39.47 14.87
C GLY A 63 2.59 40.80 14.59
N VAL A 64 2.71 41.69 15.58
CA VAL A 64 3.15 43.10 15.46
C VAL A 64 4.51 43.32 14.75
N ASP A 65 5.44 42.36 14.76
CA ASP A 65 6.70 42.46 14.00
C ASP A 65 6.68 41.65 12.70
N LYS A 66 6.49 42.31 11.56
CA LYS A 66 6.52 41.69 10.22
C LYS A 66 7.91 41.25 9.74
N SER A 67 8.97 41.55 10.50
CA SER A 67 10.36 41.23 10.16
C SER A 67 10.94 40.03 10.92
N ASP A 68 10.14 39.34 11.73
CA ASP A 68 10.69 38.34 12.64
C ASP A 68 11.07 37.05 11.91
N SER A 69 12.37 36.72 11.92
CA SER A 69 12.96 35.55 11.24
C SER A 69 12.21 34.23 11.49
N SER A 70 11.61 34.07 12.67
CA SER A 70 10.83 32.88 13.06
C SER A 70 9.52 32.69 12.28
N LYS A 71 8.90 33.77 11.75
CA LYS A 71 7.68 33.68 10.92
C LYS A 71 7.98 33.05 9.56
N ASN A 72 9.14 33.39 8.98
CA ASN A 72 9.59 32.81 7.73
C ASN A 72 9.85 31.30 7.88
N LEU A 73 10.45 30.88 9.01
CA LEU A 73 10.70 29.46 9.30
C LEU A 73 9.41 28.63 9.39
N ILE A 74 8.35 29.13 10.05
CA ILE A 74 7.06 28.43 10.10
C ILE A 74 6.46 28.28 8.70
N LYS A 75 6.50 29.35 7.90
CA LYS A 75 5.97 29.33 6.53
C LYS A 75 6.73 28.35 5.65
N GLU A 76 8.05 28.37 5.70
CA GLU A 76 8.92 27.44 4.98
C GLU A 76 8.64 25.99 5.37
N ALA A 77 8.49 25.70 6.67
CA ALA A 77 8.15 24.36 7.15
C ALA A 77 6.75 23.91 6.68
N VAL A 78 5.76 24.82 6.69
CA VAL A 78 4.41 24.54 6.18
C VAL A 78 4.41 24.28 4.68
N ASP A 79 5.13 25.09 3.90
CA ASP A 79 5.19 24.91 2.44
C ASP A 79 5.90 23.60 2.07
N ALA A 80 6.97 23.24 2.78
CA ALA A 80 7.62 21.94 2.63
C ALA A 80 6.65 20.79 2.96
N ALA A 81 5.94 20.89 4.09
CA ALA A 81 4.96 19.88 4.51
C ALA A 81 3.85 19.69 3.47
N LYS A 82 3.28 20.79 2.95
CA LYS A 82 2.25 20.75 1.90
C LYS A 82 2.77 20.12 0.61
N GLY A 83 4.03 20.37 0.25
CA GLY A 83 4.67 19.72 -0.89
C GLY A 83 4.66 18.19 -0.76
N VAL A 84 5.10 17.69 0.40
CA VAL A 84 5.13 16.24 0.69
C VAL A 84 3.71 15.64 0.72
N LEU A 85 2.77 16.28 1.41
CA LEU A 85 1.38 15.82 1.49
C LEU A 85 0.72 15.80 0.10
N GLY A 86 1.04 16.77 -0.77
CA GLY A 86 0.58 16.81 -2.15
C GLY A 86 1.10 15.64 -2.98
N ILE A 87 2.38 15.27 -2.81
CA ILE A 87 2.97 14.09 -3.47
C ILE A 87 2.29 12.80 -3.01
N LEU A 88 2.16 12.60 -1.69
CA LEU A 88 1.45 11.45 -1.13
C LEU A 88 0.01 11.35 -1.65
N LYS A 89 -0.71 12.48 -1.65
CA LYS A 89 -2.06 12.57 -2.22
C LYS A 89 -2.09 12.08 -3.66
N GLY A 90 -1.18 12.55 -4.52
CA GLY A 90 -1.13 12.14 -5.93
C GLY A 90 -0.93 10.63 -6.12
N HIS A 91 -0.12 9.99 -5.27
CA HIS A 91 0.03 8.54 -5.28
C HIS A 91 -1.23 7.81 -4.78
N LEU A 92 -1.87 8.29 -3.72
CA LEU A 92 -3.13 7.74 -3.20
C LEU A 92 -4.28 7.85 -4.21
N GLU A 93 -4.41 8.97 -4.91
CA GLU A 93 -5.37 9.14 -6.01
C GLU A 93 -5.08 8.20 -7.19
N SER A 94 -3.80 7.89 -7.43
CA SER A 94 -3.42 6.91 -8.44
C SER A 94 -3.84 5.50 -8.06
N LEU A 95 -3.67 5.10 -6.79
CA LEU A 95 -4.25 3.86 -6.24
C LEU A 95 -5.78 3.87 -6.32
N GLY A 96 -6.41 5.03 -6.22
CA GLY A 96 -7.86 5.16 -6.36
C GLY A 96 -8.44 4.68 -7.68
N LYS A 97 -7.60 4.53 -8.73
CA LYS A 97 -8.02 4.25 -10.11
C LYS A 97 -7.67 2.83 -10.58
N VAL A 98 -7.07 1.99 -9.72
CA VAL A 98 -6.53 0.68 -10.15
C VAL A 98 -7.56 -0.44 -10.11
N GLY A 99 -8.63 -0.30 -9.31
CA GLY A 99 -9.69 -1.30 -9.13
C GLY A 99 -10.86 -1.16 -10.12
N ASP A 100 -11.71 -2.18 -10.16
CA ASP A 100 -12.96 -2.25 -10.91
C ASP A 100 -14.14 -2.70 -10.01
N SER A 101 -15.30 -3.01 -10.59
CA SER A 101 -16.49 -3.45 -9.85
C SER A 101 -16.47 -4.92 -9.41
N ASN A 102 -15.40 -5.68 -9.71
CA ASN A 102 -15.27 -7.06 -9.28
C ASN A 102 -14.90 -7.13 -7.79
N PRO A 103 -15.24 -8.24 -7.10
CA PRO A 103 -14.82 -8.45 -5.73
C PRO A 103 -13.29 -8.45 -5.56
N VAL A 104 -12.83 -8.02 -4.39
CA VAL A 104 -11.46 -8.26 -3.95
C VAL A 104 -11.22 -9.76 -3.85
N GLY A 105 -10.09 -10.19 -4.41
CA GLY A 105 -9.73 -11.61 -4.47
C GLY A 105 -10.61 -12.44 -5.41
N ASP A 106 -11.36 -11.81 -6.33
CA ASP A 106 -12.23 -12.55 -7.25
C ASP A 106 -11.48 -13.74 -7.87
N ALA A 107 -12.14 -14.88 -7.88
CA ALA A 107 -11.60 -16.13 -8.36
C ALA A 107 -12.53 -16.70 -9.42
N ALA A 108 -11.93 -17.41 -10.37
CA ALA A 108 -12.68 -18.20 -11.32
C ALA A 108 -13.37 -19.38 -10.63
N THR A 109 -14.27 -20.06 -11.33
CA THR A 109 -14.98 -21.26 -10.83
C THR A 109 -14.50 -22.47 -11.62
N ASP A 110 -13.83 -23.42 -10.95
CA ASP A 110 -13.15 -24.59 -11.54
C ASP A 110 -12.37 -24.28 -12.83
N ALA A 111 -11.60 -23.18 -12.81
CA ALA A 111 -11.00 -22.64 -14.03
C ALA A 111 -9.69 -21.89 -13.78
N THR A 112 -9.00 -21.58 -14.88
CA THR A 112 -7.84 -20.69 -14.92
C THR A 112 -8.19 -19.31 -14.37
N GLY A 113 -7.20 -18.65 -13.78
CA GLY A 113 -7.30 -17.24 -13.44
C GLY A 113 -7.30 -16.35 -14.68
N VAL A 114 -7.53 -15.06 -14.46
CA VAL A 114 -7.49 -14.02 -15.49
C VAL A 114 -6.40 -13.04 -15.13
N THR A 115 -5.64 -12.59 -16.12
CA THR A 115 -4.61 -11.59 -15.88
C THR A 115 -5.17 -10.23 -15.53
N VAL A 116 -4.42 -9.47 -14.73
CA VAL A 116 -4.69 -8.06 -14.49
C VAL A 116 -4.42 -7.24 -15.75
N GLY A 117 -5.09 -6.09 -15.85
CA GLY A 117 -4.75 -5.07 -16.83
C GLY A 117 -3.34 -4.51 -16.58
N THR A 118 -2.42 -4.69 -17.54
CA THR A 118 -1.00 -4.36 -17.40
C THR A 118 -0.75 -2.89 -17.03
N ASP A 119 -1.48 -1.94 -17.63
CA ASP A 119 -1.32 -0.51 -17.33
C ASP A 119 -1.78 -0.18 -15.91
N ALA A 120 -2.87 -0.81 -15.46
CA ALA A 120 -3.34 -0.65 -14.09
C ALA A 120 -2.39 -1.27 -13.07
N LEU A 121 -1.77 -2.42 -13.40
CA LEU A 121 -0.74 -3.05 -12.58
C LEU A 121 0.49 -2.14 -12.43
N LYS A 122 0.97 -1.57 -13.54
CA LYS A 122 2.08 -0.60 -13.53
C LYS A 122 1.72 0.67 -12.74
N GLY A 123 0.48 1.14 -12.88
CA GLY A 123 -0.05 2.27 -12.10
C GLY A 123 -0.05 1.97 -10.60
N ALA A 124 -0.53 0.80 -10.19
CA ALA A 124 -0.50 0.35 -8.80
C ALA A 124 0.93 0.28 -8.26
N PHE A 125 1.85 -0.35 -9.01
CA PHE A 125 3.26 -0.42 -8.66
C PHE A 125 3.88 0.97 -8.45
N LYS A 126 3.71 1.88 -9.41
CA LYS A 126 4.25 3.25 -9.32
C LYS A 126 3.72 4.00 -8.11
N ALA A 127 2.43 3.86 -7.82
CA ALA A 127 1.81 4.53 -6.70
C ALA A 127 2.31 3.97 -5.36
N LEU A 128 2.38 2.64 -5.19
CA LEU A 128 2.93 2.01 -4.00
C LEU A 128 4.40 2.39 -3.79
N LYS A 129 5.21 2.34 -4.86
CA LYS A 129 6.61 2.74 -4.82
C LYS A 129 6.77 4.21 -4.44
N GLY A 130 5.99 5.10 -5.07
CA GLY A 130 6.03 6.53 -4.78
C GLY A 130 5.67 6.87 -3.33
N ILE A 131 4.70 6.14 -2.74
CA ILE A 131 4.39 6.26 -1.30
C ILE A 131 5.61 5.89 -0.45
N VAL A 132 6.26 4.76 -0.73
CA VAL A 132 7.44 4.31 0.03
C VAL A 132 8.63 5.25 -0.15
N ASP A 133 8.91 5.69 -1.38
CA ASP A 133 10.01 6.62 -1.66
C ASP A 133 9.78 7.97 -0.95
N THR A 134 8.53 8.48 -0.97
CA THR A 134 8.18 9.71 -0.24
C THR A 134 8.35 9.54 1.27
N ALA A 135 7.94 8.39 1.80
CA ALA A 135 8.11 8.07 3.22
C ALA A 135 9.59 8.04 3.64
N GLU A 136 10.45 7.44 2.80
CA GLU A 136 11.90 7.37 3.05
C GLU A 136 12.55 8.76 3.11
N LEU A 137 12.18 9.66 2.19
CA LEU A 137 12.65 11.06 2.20
C LEU A 137 12.27 11.79 3.50
N GLU A 138 11.15 11.40 4.11
CA GLU A 138 10.67 11.92 5.38
C GLU A 138 11.19 11.17 6.62
N GLY A 139 12.19 10.30 6.44
CA GLY A 139 12.84 9.57 7.52
C GLY A 139 12.05 8.39 8.07
N VAL A 140 11.04 7.91 7.33
CA VAL A 140 10.36 6.65 7.64
C VAL A 140 11.17 5.50 7.06
N ALA A 141 11.47 4.49 7.87
CA ALA A 141 12.20 3.32 7.41
C ALA A 141 11.43 2.58 6.29
N LYS A 142 12.16 2.08 5.30
CA LYS A 142 11.61 1.22 4.25
C LYS A 142 10.99 -0.06 4.83
N PRO A 143 9.95 -0.61 4.18
CA PRO A 143 9.40 -1.92 4.54
C PRO A 143 10.49 -3.00 4.52
N LYS A 144 10.41 -3.97 5.43
CA LYS A 144 11.40 -5.05 5.55
C LYS A 144 11.31 -6.02 4.38
N VAL A 145 12.44 -6.39 3.81
CA VAL A 145 12.52 -7.40 2.75
C VAL A 145 12.36 -8.80 3.33
N GLY A 146 11.44 -9.58 2.76
CA GLY A 146 11.26 -10.99 3.11
C GLY A 146 12.10 -11.90 2.22
N VAL A 147 12.88 -12.80 2.85
CA VAL A 147 13.77 -13.77 2.17
C VAL A 147 13.28 -15.23 2.29
N THR A 148 12.14 -15.43 2.93
CA THR A 148 11.53 -16.75 3.14
C THR A 148 11.07 -17.33 1.81
N ALA A 149 11.54 -18.54 1.47
CA ALA A 149 11.06 -19.29 0.32
C ALA A 149 9.67 -19.90 0.60
N VAL A 150 8.90 -20.21 -0.46
CA VAL A 150 7.59 -20.88 -0.32
C VAL A 150 7.69 -22.27 0.31
N LYS A 151 8.84 -22.93 0.17
CA LYS A 151 9.14 -24.17 0.87
C LYS A 151 9.44 -23.88 2.33
N LEU A 152 8.45 -24.09 3.19
CA LEU A 152 8.56 -23.89 4.63
C LEU A 152 8.92 -25.21 5.30
N SER A 153 10.18 -25.34 5.72
CA SER A 153 10.71 -26.60 6.27
C SER A 153 10.50 -27.78 5.30
N ASN A 154 9.84 -28.85 5.76
CA ASN A 154 9.55 -30.03 4.94
C ASN A 154 8.22 -29.94 4.16
N ALA A 155 7.45 -28.85 4.33
CA ALA A 155 6.16 -28.69 3.65
C ALA A 155 6.34 -28.11 2.24
N ASP A 156 5.84 -28.84 1.24
CA ASP A 156 5.87 -28.43 -0.17
C ASP A 156 4.66 -27.55 -0.51
N ASN A 157 4.76 -26.27 -0.15
CA ASN A 157 3.69 -25.28 -0.39
C ASN A 157 3.78 -24.59 -1.75
N LYS A 158 4.77 -24.91 -2.60
CA LYS A 158 5.00 -24.18 -3.87
C LYS A 158 3.79 -24.16 -4.79
N ASP A 159 2.97 -25.22 -4.74
CA ASP A 159 1.73 -25.31 -5.50
C ASP A 159 0.72 -24.21 -5.12
N GLY A 160 0.85 -23.57 -3.97
CA GLY A 160 0.07 -22.38 -3.64
C GLY A 160 0.20 -21.25 -4.66
N ALA A 161 1.32 -21.16 -5.38
CA ALA A 161 1.48 -20.20 -6.47
C ALA A 161 0.57 -20.49 -7.68
N LYS A 162 0.02 -21.71 -7.82
CA LYS A 162 -0.85 -22.09 -8.95
C LYS A 162 -2.20 -21.38 -8.95
N ILE A 163 -2.62 -20.77 -7.83
CA ILE A 163 -3.80 -19.89 -7.84
C ILE A 163 -3.58 -18.62 -8.70
N LEU A 164 -2.36 -18.35 -9.14
CA LEU A 164 -2.02 -17.29 -10.09
C LEU A 164 -1.91 -17.79 -11.55
N ALA A 165 -2.19 -19.07 -11.80
CA ALA A 165 -2.08 -19.65 -13.13
C ALA A 165 -3.15 -19.08 -14.08
N THR A 166 -2.72 -18.78 -15.31
CA THR A 166 -3.58 -18.32 -16.41
C THR A 166 -3.73 -19.37 -17.51
N ASP A 167 -2.85 -20.38 -17.52
CA ASP A 167 -2.76 -21.36 -18.62
C ASP A 167 -3.35 -22.72 -18.24
N ASN A 168 -3.50 -22.97 -16.94
CA ASN A 168 -4.15 -24.16 -16.39
C ASN A 168 -4.87 -23.81 -15.09
N LYS A 169 -5.89 -24.59 -14.74
CA LYS A 169 -6.58 -24.45 -13.45
C LYS A 169 -5.65 -24.80 -12.29
N ALA A 170 -5.98 -24.29 -11.10
CA ALA A 170 -5.35 -24.71 -9.87
C ALA A 170 -5.84 -26.12 -9.46
N GLY A 171 -5.13 -26.77 -8.55
CA GLY A 171 -5.58 -27.97 -7.86
C GLY A 171 -6.42 -27.63 -6.63
N VAL A 172 -7.22 -28.60 -6.17
CA VAL A 172 -8.14 -28.45 -5.02
C VAL A 172 -7.44 -28.07 -3.71
N ASN A 173 -6.15 -28.40 -3.56
CA ASN A 173 -5.36 -28.14 -2.35
C ASN A 173 -4.50 -26.86 -2.44
N ASP A 174 -4.47 -26.20 -3.61
CA ASP A 174 -3.55 -25.09 -3.84
C ASP A 174 -3.93 -23.85 -3.02
N ALA A 175 -5.23 -23.63 -2.78
CA ALA A 175 -5.71 -22.54 -1.93
C ALA A 175 -5.22 -22.64 -0.47
N GLY A 176 -5.25 -23.85 0.10
CA GLY A 176 -4.71 -24.12 1.43
C GLY A 176 -3.20 -23.86 1.49
N LYS A 177 -2.44 -24.28 0.48
CA LYS A 177 -0.99 -24.02 0.39
C LYS A 177 -0.69 -22.53 0.23
N ALA A 178 -1.48 -21.79 -0.56
CA ALA A 178 -1.34 -20.35 -0.70
C ALA A 178 -1.62 -19.61 0.63
N SER A 179 -2.58 -20.10 1.41
CA SER A 179 -2.85 -19.59 2.76
C SER A 179 -1.64 -19.77 3.69
N VAL A 180 -0.96 -20.92 3.61
CA VAL A 180 0.27 -21.19 4.37
C VAL A 180 1.41 -20.27 3.94
N ILE A 181 1.58 -20.02 2.63
CA ILE A 181 2.55 -19.03 2.12
C ILE A 181 2.26 -17.64 2.73
N LEU A 182 1.00 -17.18 2.68
CA LEU A 182 0.60 -15.88 3.24
C LEU A 182 0.81 -15.78 4.75
N ALA A 183 0.65 -16.88 5.48
CA ALA A 183 0.91 -16.92 6.92
C ALA A 183 2.39 -16.72 7.26
N SER A 184 3.29 -17.05 6.33
CA SER A 184 4.75 -16.93 6.53
C SER A 184 5.33 -15.54 6.25
N VAL A 185 4.53 -14.61 5.76
CA VAL A 185 4.98 -13.25 5.40
C VAL A 185 4.10 -12.16 5.99
N SER A 186 4.73 -11.04 6.35
CA SER A 186 4.05 -9.84 6.81
C SER A 186 3.56 -8.97 5.64
N GLY A 187 2.72 -7.97 5.95
CA GLY A 187 2.36 -6.94 4.97
C GLY A 187 3.56 -6.09 4.53
N GLU A 188 4.50 -5.83 5.44
CA GLU A 188 5.72 -5.08 5.13
C GLU A 188 6.59 -5.83 4.12
N GLU A 189 6.73 -7.15 4.26
CA GLU A 189 7.48 -7.99 3.32
C GLU A 189 6.82 -8.06 1.94
N ILE A 190 5.49 -8.09 1.91
CA ILE A 190 4.72 -7.99 0.67
C ILE A 190 4.96 -6.64 -0.01
N LEU A 191 4.82 -5.54 0.74
CA LEU A 191 5.02 -4.18 0.21
C LEU A 191 6.46 -3.99 -0.27
N ALA A 192 7.46 -4.42 0.52
CA ALA A 192 8.88 -4.38 0.15
C ALA A 192 9.12 -5.09 -1.20
N SER A 193 8.64 -6.33 -1.33
CA SER A 193 8.81 -7.13 -2.55
C SER A 193 8.19 -6.45 -3.77
N ILE A 194 7.05 -5.77 -3.60
CA ILE A 194 6.40 -5.03 -4.69
C ILE A 194 7.25 -3.82 -5.10
N VAL A 195 7.71 -2.99 -4.16
CA VAL A 195 8.41 -1.74 -4.49
C VAL A 195 9.86 -1.94 -4.93
N GLU A 196 10.48 -3.07 -4.59
CA GLU A 196 11.78 -3.51 -5.10
C GLU A 196 11.71 -4.14 -6.50
N SER A 197 10.49 -4.37 -7.01
CA SER A 197 10.29 -4.81 -8.39
C SER A 197 10.67 -3.70 -9.38
N ALA A 198 10.71 -4.06 -10.66
CA ALA A 198 10.85 -3.10 -11.75
C ALA A 198 9.57 -3.06 -12.61
N GLU A 199 9.21 -1.90 -13.13
CA GLU A 199 7.98 -1.73 -13.92
C GLU A 199 7.92 -2.65 -15.15
N ASN A 200 9.06 -2.91 -15.78
CA ASN A 200 9.18 -3.80 -16.93
C ASN A 200 8.95 -5.28 -16.59
N LYS A 201 8.81 -5.62 -15.30
CA LYS A 201 8.48 -6.97 -14.82
C LYS A 201 6.98 -7.26 -14.82
N ALA A 202 6.12 -6.34 -15.27
CA ALA A 202 4.72 -6.64 -15.58
C ALA A 202 4.59 -7.49 -16.86
N VAL A 203 5.15 -8.71 -16.84
CA VAL A 203 5.24 -9.65 -17.96
C VAL A 203 4.89 -11.06 -17.52
N LYS A 204 4.41 -11.86 -18.47
CA LYS A 204 4.01 -13.25 -18.23
C LYS A 204 5.22 -14.13 -17.90
N ILE A 205 5.03 -15.07 -16.98
CA ILE A 205 6.03 -16.08 -16.63
C ILE A 205 5.98 -17.20 -17.68
N LEU A 206 7.02 -17.27 -18.52
CA LEU A 206 7.15 -18.25 -19.61
C LEU A 206 8.05 -19.44 -19.25
N ASN A 207 8.95 -19.27 -18.28
CA ASN A 207 9.86 -20.30 -17.78
C ASN A 207 9.68 -20.47 -16.27
N ASN A 208 10.31 -21.49 -15.68
CA ASN A 208 10.29 -21.70 -14.24
C ASN A 208 10.65 -20.41 -13.49
N ALA A 209 9.77 -20.04 -12.55
CA ALA A 209 10.00 -18.93 -11.64
C ALA A 209 11.25 -19.20 -10.78
N THR A 210 11.94 -18.13 -10.45
CA THR A 210 13.21 -18.15 -9.73
C THR A 210 13.11 -17.28 -8.47
N VAL A 211 14.15 -17.25 -7.65
CA VAL A 211 14.26 -16.33 -6.51
C VAL A 211 14.12 -14.86 -6.91
N SER A 212 14.42 -14.52 -8.17
CA SER A 212 14.34 -13.14 -8.70
C SER A 212 13.01 -12.84 -9.39
N THR A 213 12.06 -13.79 -9.43
CA THR A 213 10.73 -13.55 -9.99
C THR A 213 9.92 -12.66 -9.05
N THR A 214 9.38 -11.57 -9.60
CA THR A 214 8.77 -10.49 -8.82
C THR A 214 7.25 -10.64 -8.62
N PRO A 215 6.65 -9.94 -7.64
CA PRO A 215 5.21 -9.81 -7.53
C PRO A 215 4.50 -9.41 -8.82
N LEU A 216 5.09 -8.53 -9.64
CA LEU A 216 4.48 -8.08 -10.89
C LEU A 216 4.39 -9.23 -11.90
N GLU A 217 5.42 -10.07 -12.00
CA GLU A 217 5.42 -11.26 -12.87
C GLU A 217 4.36 -12.27 -12.38
N PHE A 218 4.31 -12.50 -11.06
CA PHE A 218 3.28 -13.35 -10.44
C PHE A 218 1.86 -12.81 -10.64
N ALA A 219 1.67 -11.48 -10.59
CA ALA A 219 0.40 -10.83 -10.84
C ALA A 219 -0.04 -10.87 -12.31
N VAL A 220 0.88 -11.12 -13.25
CA VAL A 220 0.58 -11.44 -14.67
C VAL A 220 0.44 -12.95 -14.90
N GLY A 221 1.07 -13.77 -14.07
CA GLY A 221 0.86 -15.21 -14.03
C GLY A 221 1.48 -15.94 -15.21
N GLY A 222 0.99 -17.16 -15.47
CA GLY A 222 1.51 -18.05 -16.51
C GLY A 222 1.06 -19.49 -16.29
N ASN A 223 1.89 -20.45 -16.69
CA ASN A 223 1.68 -21.86 -16.42
C ASN A 223 1.93 -22.19 -14.95
N GLY A 224 1.01 -22.92 -14.33
CA GLY A 224 1.07 -23.33 -12.92
C GLY A 224 2.33 -24.11 -12.55
N ALA A 225 2.88 -24.95 -13.45
CA ALA A 225 4.13 -25.65 -13.21
C ALA A 225 5.32 -24.69 -13.17
N HIS A 226 5.33 -23.66 -14.01
CA HIS A 226 6.37 -22.63 -14.01
C HIS A 226 6.27 -21.73 -12.77
N LEU A 227 5.06 -21.46 -12.27
CA LEU A 227 4.83 -20.68 -11.06
C LEU A 227 5.26 -21.43 -9.80
N ALA A 228 4.97 -22.74 -9.73
CA ALA A 228 5.12 -23.59 -8.57
C ALA A 228 6.55 -24.12 -8.41
N GLN A 229 7.48 -23.25 -7.99
CA GLN A 229 8.89 -23.58 -7.82
C GLN A 229 9.32 -23.37 -6.35
N ASP A 230 10.12 -24.29 -5.81
CA ASP A 230 10.52 -24.25 -4.38
C ASP A 230 11.35 -23.01 -4.00
N VAL A 231 12.09 -22.48 -4.97
CA VAL A 231 13.06 -21.38 -4.76
C VAL A 231 12.42 -19.99 -4.72
N VAL A 232 11.13 -19.87 -5.07
CA VAL A 232 10.48 -18.55 -5.14
C VAL A 232 10.20 -18.04 -3.74
N LEU A 233 10.27 -16.72 -3.58
CA LEU A 233 10.04 -16.08 -2.30
C LEU A 233 8.54 -16.03 -1.99
N ALA A 234 8.18 -16.32 -0.74
CA ALA A 234 6.82 -16.26 -0.24
C ALA A 234 6.24 -14.84 -0.34
N SER A 235 7.08 -13.81 -0.17
CA SER A 235 6.71 -12.40 -0.32
C SER A 235 6.37 -12.07 -1.78
N ALA A 236 7.11 -12.62 -2.74
CA ALA A 236 6.87 -12.43 -4.16
C ALA A 236 5.53 -13.03 -4.60
N VAL A 237 5.26 -14.27 -4.20
CA VAL A 237 3.98 -14.95 -4.49
C VAL A 237 2.81 -14.21 -3.82
N SER A 238 2.96 -13.85 -2.55
CA SER A 238 1.94 -13.13 -1.79
C SER A 238 1.64 -11.74 -2.35
N GLY A 239 2.67 -11.02 -2.81
CA GLY A 239 2.52 -9.75 -3.52
C GLY A 239 1.82 -9.91 -4.86
N GLY A 240 2.12 -10.97 -5.61
CA GLY A 240 1.40 -11.30 -6.83
C GLY A 240 -0.08 -11.59 -6.59
N ILE A 241 -0.40 -12.33 -5.53
CA ILE A 241 -1.79 -12.60 -5.08
C ILE A 241 -2.48 -11.29 -4.71
N ALA A 242 -1.86 -10.43 -3.90
CA ALA A 242 -2.42 -9.14 -3.49
C ALA A 242 -2.70 -8.24 -4.71
N LEU A 243 -1.72 -8.08 -5.60
CA LEU A 243 -1.85 -7.27 -6.81
C LEU A 243 -2.94 -7.81 -7.74
N ARG A 244 -2.99 -9.12 -7.98
CA ARG A 244 -4.05 -9.72 -8.82
C ARG A 244 -5.44 -9.60 -8.20
N SER A 245 -5.51 -9.64 -6.87
CA SER A 245 -6.75 -9.52 -6.11
C SER A 245 -7.28 -8.09 -6.01
N LEU A 246 -6.42 -7.08 -6.22
CA LEU A 246 -6.74 -5.66 -6.08
C LEU A 246 -6.88 -4.94 -7.43
N VAL A 247 -6.03 -5.27 -8.41
CA VAL A 247 -6.00 -4.59 -9.71
C VAL A 247 -7.13 -5.11 -10.60
N LYS A 248 -7.70 -4.20 -11.40
CA LYS A 248 -8.76 -4.50 -12.38
C LYS A 248 -8.43 -5.70 -13.27
N ASP A 249 -9.48 -6.38 -13.70
CA ASP A 249 -9.48 -7.58 -14.55
C ASP A 249 -8.90 -8.87 -13.92
N GLY A 250 -8.07 -8.74 -12.88
CA GLY A 250 -7.42 -9.87 -12.24
C GLY A 250 -8.40 -10.85 -11.60
N LYS A 251 -8.23 -12.15 -11.88
CA LYS A 251 -8.90 -13.24 -11.16
C LYS A 251 -7.92 -14.34 -10.79
N LEU A 252 -8.09 -14.90 -9.60
CA LEU A 252 -7.34 -16.07 -9.16
C LEU A 252 -7.91 -17.34 -9.79
N ALA A 253 -7.05 -18.34 -10.05
CA ALA A 253 -7.45 -19.66 -10.49
C ALA A 253 -8.02 -20.48 -9.33
N SER A 254 -8.99 -21.34 -9.61
CA SER A 254 -9.56 -22.28 -8.64
C SER A 254 -9.57 -23.70 -9.20
N GLY A 255 -9.62 -24.69 -8.31
CA GLY A 255 -9.51 -26.11 -8.68
C GLY A 255 -10.80 -26.91 -8.51
N ALA A 256 -11.86 -26.27 -8.01
CA ALA A 256 -13.15 -26.90 -7.77
C ALA A 256 -14.30 -25.93 -8.05
N VAL A 257 -15.51 -26.49 -8.09
CA VAL A 257 -16.76 -25.74 -8.15
C VAL A 257 -16.99 -24.93 -6.87
N ASP A 258 -17.84 -23.91 -6.96
CA ASP A 258 -18.22 -23.04 -5.84
C ASP A 258 -18.72 -23.85 -4.64
N GLY A 259 -18.38 -23.40 -3.43
CA GLY A 259 -18.72 -24.06 -2.17
C GLY A 259 -17.91 -25.31 -1.80
N SER A 260 -16.98 -25.75 -2.66
CA SER A 260 -16.08 -26.88 -2.39
C SER A 260 -14.68 -26.45 -1.96
N ALA A 261 -13.89 -27.37 -1.39
CA ALA A 261 -12.48 -27.13 -1.09
C ALA A 261 -11.70 -26.82 -2.38
N GLY A 262 -10.92 -25.74 -2.35
CA GLY A 262 -10.24 -25.18 -3.53
C GLY A 262 -11.18 -24.49 -4.54
N GLY A 263 -12.45 -24.31 -4.17
CA GLY A 263 -13.44 -23.54 -4.93
C GLY A 263 -13.26 -22.03 -4.77
N LYS A 264 -14.12 -21.28 -5.46
CA LYS A 264 -14.03 -19.82 -5.57
C LYS A 264 -13.94 -19.11 -4.22
N GLU A 265 -14.77 -19.48 -3.24
CA GLU A 265 -14.84 -18.80 -1.95
C GLU A 265 -13.58 -18.97 -1.10
N GLU A 266 -12.94 -20.15 -1.17
CA GLU A 266 -11.70 -20.41 -0.44
C GLU A 266 -10.55 -19.62 -1.07
N VAL A 267 -10.43 -19.67 -2.40
CA VAL A 267 -9.42 -18.89 -3.14
C VAL A 267 -9.62 -17.39 -2.91
N GLN A 268 -10.87 -16.92 -2.88
CA GLN A 268 -11.17 -15.51 -2.61
C GLN A 268 -10.65 -15.07 -1.25
N LYS A 269 -10.80 -15.89 -0.20
CA LYS A 269 -10.26 -15.59 1.13
C LYS A 269 -8.74 -15.44 1.13
N VAL A 270 -8.03 -16.22 0.31
CA VAL A 270 -6.58 -16.07 0.11
C VAL A 270 -6.28 -14.69 -0.47
N GLY A 271 -6.99 -14.30 -1.53
CA GLY A 271 -6.85 -12.98 -2.16
C GLY A 271 -7.13 -11.82 -1.20
N ILE A 272 -8.23 -11.90 -0.45
CA ILE A 272 -8.59 -10.91 0.57
C ILE A 272 -7.52 -10.79 1.66
N THR A 273 -7.00 -11.91 2.13
CA THR A 273 -5.94 -11.93 3.15
C THR A 273 -4.67 -11.24 2.66
N ALA A 274 -4.26 -11.53 1.41
CA ALA A 274 -3.11 -10.88 0.79
C ALA A 274 -3.31 -9.37 0.65
N VAL A 275 -4.49 -8.94 0.19
CA VAL A 275 -4.84 -7.51 0.06
C VAL A 275 -4.84 -6.83 1.42
N ASN A 276 -5.50 -7.38 2.44
CA ASN A 276 -5.55 -6.75 3.76
C ASN A 276 -4.17 -6.62 4.41
N LYS A 277 -3.26 -7.60 4.22
CA LYS A 277 -1.85 -7.46 4.64
C LYS A 277 -1.16 -6.29 3.93
N LEU A 278 -1.32 -6.18 2.61
CA LEU A 278 -0.76 -5.07 1.83
C LEU A 278 -1.35 -3.72 2.27
N LEU A 279 -2.67 -3.62 2.43
CA LEU A 279 -3.35 -2.40 2.86
C LEU A 279 -2.85 -1.93 4.23
N GLY A 280 -2.73 -2.83 5.21
CA GLY A 280 -2.20 -2.49 6.53
C GLY A 280 -0.78 -1.90 6.47
N ALA A 281 0.09 -2.44 5.61
CA ALA A 281 1.45 -1.92 5.44
C ALA A 281 1.47 -0.53 4.76
N VAL A 282 0.61 -0.31 3.77
CA VAL A 282 0.47 1.01 3.11
C VAL A 282 -0.12 2.04 4.06
N GLU A 283 -1.12 1.67 4.85
CA GLU A 283 -1.70 2.55 5.88
C GLU A 283 -0.67 2.95 6.93
N GLU A 284 0.13 1.99 7.41
CA GLU A 284 1.16 2.26 8.40
C GLU A 284 2.24 3.20 7.88
N ILE A 285 2.68 3.02 6.63
CA ILE A 285 3.72 3.88 6.06
C ILE A 285 3.19 5.30 5.80
N VAL A 286 1.97 5.45 5.30
CA VAL A 286 1.33 6.76 5.11
C VAL A 286 1.17 7.46 6.46
N LYS A 287 0.68 6.75 7.48
CA LYS A 287 0.53 7.27 8.85
C LYS A 287 1.84 7.81 9.40
N LYS A 288 2.92 7.02 9.33
CA LYS A 288 4.25 7.43 9.81
C LYS A 288 4.77 8.65 9.05
N THR A 289 4.55 8.68 7.74
CA THR A 289 5.01 9.80 6.90
C THR A 289 4.30 11.10 7.28
N VAL A 290 2.97 11.09 7.33
CA VAL A 290 2.19 12.28 7.71
C VAL A 290 2.54 12.73 9.12
N LYS A 291 2.75 11.79 10.06
CA LYS A 291 3.19 12.11 11.43
C LYS A 291 4.52 12.87 11.42
N ASN A 292 5.55 12.33 10.76
CA ASN A 292 6.87 12.95 10.70
C ASN A 292 6.81 14.36 10.08
N VAL A 293 6.04 14.52 9.01
CA VAL A 293 5.84 15.81 8.33
C VAL A 293 5.24 16.85 9.27
N ILE A 294 4.21 16.48 10.03
CA ILE A 294 3.53 17.40 10.95
C ILE A 294 4.39 17.70 12.18
N GLU A 295 5.15 16.72 12.69
CA GLU A 295 6.09 16.93 13.80
C GLU A 295 7.18 17.96 13.44
N LYS A 296 7.66 17.96 12.18
CA LYS A 296 8.61 18.98 11.70
C LYS A 296 8.01 20.39 11.75
N VAL A 297 6.77 20.57 11.28
CA VAL A 297 6.07 21.87 11.36
C VAL A 297 5.89 22.29 12.82
N LYS A 298 5.46 21.36 13.68
CA LYS A 298 5.28 21.63 15.11
C LYS A 298 6.58 22.10 15.77
N ALA A 299 7.72 21.48 15.46
CA ALA A 299 9.01 21.87 16.02
C ALA A 299 9.35 23.33 15.72
N GLU A 300 9.10 23.80 14.49
CA GLU A 300 9.34 25.22 14.14
C GLU A 300 8.35 26.17 14.82
N VAL A 301 7.09 25.74 14.99
CA VAL A 301 6.10 26.51 15.76
C VAL A 301 6.51 26.63 17.23
N ASP A 302 7.01 25.55 17.84
CA ASP A 302 7.44 25.54 19.24
C ASP A 302 8.68 26.43 19.43
N LYS A 303 9.68 26.35 18.54
CA LYS A 303 10.84 27.26 18.53
C LYS A 303 10.44 28.73 18.45
N ALA A 304 9.45 29.06 17.60
CA ALA A 304 8.97 30.43 17.47
C ALA A 304 8.25 30.96 18.72
N ARG A 305 7.84 30.08 19.65
CA ARG A 305 7.19 30.44 20.92
C ARG A 305 8.16 30.55 22.09
N GLU A 306 9.37 30.02 21.98
CA GLU A 306 10.36 30.15 23.04
C GLU A 306 10.68 31.64 23.28
N PRO A 307 10.64 32.12 24.55
CA PRO A 307 10.96 33.51 24.83
C PRO A 307 12.41 33.79 24.41
N LYS A 308 12.60 34.76 23.52
CA LYS A 308 13.93 35.23 23.15
C LYS A 308 14.66 35.65 24.43
N ALA A 309 15.83 35.06 24.68
CA ALA A 309 16.66 35.42 25.83
C ALA A 309 16.85 36.94 25.84
N ALA A 310 16.50 37.57 26.96
CA ALA A 310 16.72 38.99 27.14
C ALA A 310 18.22 39.27 26.97
N VAL A 311 18.57 39.99 25.91
CA VAL A 311 19.93 40.51 25.73
C VAL A 311 20.16 41.47 26.90
N LYS A 312 21.02 41.05 27.84
CA LYS A 312 21.52 41.89 28.93
C LYS A 312 22.59 42.84 28.40
#